data_AF-A0A662VLL0-F1
#
_entry.id   AF-A0A662VLL0-F1
#
_cell.length_a   1.000
_cell.length_b   1.000
_cell.length_c   1.000
_cell.angle_alpha   90.00
_cell.angle_beta   90.00
_cell.angle_gamma   90.00
#
_symmetry.space_group_name_H-M   'P 1'
#
loop_
_entity.id
_entity.type
_entity.pdbx_description
1 polymer ?
#
loop_
_entity_poly.entity_id
_entity_poly.type
_entity_poly.pdbx_seq_one_letter_code
_entity_poly.pdbx_strand_id
1 'polypeptide(L)'
;MREGGVYVYREVKSEFIKSLIRNTSWRDEERRKYIDELILLERYILEGVKGYASALHYGSLKQRYREEWEKIYSELKPEEFEELMKREEEERKRKKLEDDLRRAEEIKEMERRKREWLEMGGLE
;
A
#
# COMPACT_ATOMS: atom_id res chain seq x y z
N MET A 1 -21.16 25.17 -2.91
CA MET A 1 -20.53 24.21 -1.99
C MET A 1 -21.34 22.93 -2.10
N ARG A 2 -20.81 21.85 -2.69
CA ARG A 2 -21.56 20.60 -2.77
C ARG A 2 -21.40 19.87 -1.44
N GLU A 3 -22.53 19.47 -0.90
CA GLU A 3 -22.71 18.71 0.32
C GLU A 3 -21.69 17.57 0.41
N GLY A 4 -21.00 17.48 1.55
CA GLY A 4 -20.26 16.29 1.92
C GLY A 4 -21.28 15.19 2.19
N GLY A 5 -21.74 14.54 1.12
CA GLY A 5 -22.70 13.45 1.20
C GLY A 5 -22.14 12.36 2.10
N VAL A 6 -22.88 12.04 3.15
CA VAL A 6 -22.70 10.84 3.95
C VAL A 6 -22.85 9.68 2.97
N TYR A 7 -21.75 9.01 2.61
CA TYR A 7 -21.79 7.86 1.73
C TYR A 7 -22.61 6.77 2.43
N VAL A 8 -23.79 6.48 1.91
CA VAL A 8 -24.73 5.58 2.57
C VAL A 8 -24.33 4.16 2.21
N TYR A 9 -24.49 3.19 3.13
CA TYR A 9 -24.24 1.76 2.86
C TYR A 9 -24.91 1.22 1.58
N ARG A 10 -25.95 1.89 1.07
CA ARG A 10 -26.65 1.55 -0.17
C ARG A 10 -25.85 1.85 -1.44
N GLU A 11 -24.86 2.73 -1.37
CA GLU A 11 -24.05 3.18 -2.53
C GLU A 11 -22.79 2.34 -2.72
N VAL A 12 -22.49 1.45 -1.77
CA VAL A 12 -21.35 0.53 -1.83
C VAL A 12 -21.43 -0.32 -3.08
N LYS A 13 -20.34 -0.35 -3.85
CA LYS A 13 -20.23 -1.09 -5.11
C LYS A 13 -19.51 -2.41 -4.95
N SER A 14 -18.50 -2.50 -4.08
CA SER A 14 -17.72 -3.72 -3.86
C SER A 14 -18.59 -4.84 -3.28
N GLU A 15 -18.54 -6.02 -3.91
CA GLU A 15 -19.23 -7.21 -3.43
C GLU A 15 -18.58 -7.75 -2.16
N PHE A 16 -17.24 -7.62 -2.04
CA PHE A 16 -16.53 -7.90 -0.81
C PHE A 16 -17.10 -7.10 0.37
N ILE A 17 -17.22 -5.76 0.26
CA ILE A 17 -17.75 -4.93 1.35
C ILE A 17 -19.22 -5.28 1.64
N LYS A 18 -20.06 -5.47 0.61
CA LYS A 18 -21.46 -5.90 0.80
C LYS A 18 -21.56 -7.24 1.51
N SER A 19 -20.64 -8.17 1.27
CA SER A 19 -20.59 -9.45 1.98
C SER A 19 -20.27 -9.25 3.46
N LEU A 20 -19.38 -8.32 3.81
CA LEU A 20 -19.06 -7.98 5.19
C LEU A 20 -20.27 -7.39 5.91
N ILE A 21 -20.98 -6.45 5.27
CA ILE A 21 -22.19 -5.83 5.82
C ILE A 21 -23.26 -6.89 6.11
N ARG A 22 -23.51 -7.80 5.16
CA ARG A 22 -24.51 -8.89 5.32
C ARG A 22 -24.21 -9.81 6.51
N ASN A 23 -22.94 -10.00 6.84
CA ASN A 23 -22.49 -10.88 7.90
C ASN A 23 -22.17 -10.16 9.23
N THR A 24 -22.44 -8.86 9.32
CA THR A 24 -22.12 -8.05 10.50
C THR A 24 -23.40 -7.60 11.21
N SER A 25 -23.47 -7.87 12.51
CA SER A 25 -24.55 -7.35 13.36
C SER A 25 -24.42 -5.84 13.52
N TRP A 26 -25.54 -5.12 13.49
CA TRP A 26 -25.55 -3.68 13.79
C TRP A 26 -24.98 -3.36 15.18
N ARG A 27 -25.08 -4.29 16.14
CA ARG A 27 -24.58 -4.09 17.50
C ARG A 27 -23.06 -4.21 17.61
N ASP A 28 -22.39 -4.72 16.59
CA ASP A 28 -20.93 -4.82 16.55
C ASP A 28 -20.34 -3.49 16.06
N GLU A 29 -20.06 -2.59 17.00
CA GLU A 29 -19.56 -1.25 16.69
C GLU A 29 -18.15 -1.27 16.10
N GLU A 30 -17.26 -2.14 16.59
CA GLU A 30 -15.89 -2.24 16.09
C GLU A 30 -15.89 -2.72 14.65
N ARG A 31 -16.69 -3.74 14.34
CA ARG A 31 -16.81 -4.26 12.97
C ARG A 31 -17.44 -3.24 12.04
N ARG A 32 -18.40 -2.44 12.50
CA ARG A 32 -18.97 -1.33 11.70
C ARG A 32 -17.93 -0.26 11.39
N LYS A 33 -17.14 0.18 12.37
CA LYS A 33 -16.06 1.16 12.13
C LYS A 33 -15.07 0.67 11.08
N TYR A 34 -14.69 -0.61 11.16
CA TYR A 34 -13.87 -1.25 10.14
C TYR A 34 -14.52 -1.20 8.75
N ILE A 35 -15.81 -1.57 8.65
CA ILE A 35 -16.55 -1.49 7.37
C ILE A 35 -16.60 -0.05 6.85
N ASP A 36 -16.82 0.95 7.71
CA ASP A 36 -16.87 2.35 7.32
C ASP A 36 -15.52 2.83 6.73
N GLU A 37 -14.41 2.37 7.30
CA GLU A 37 -13.07 2.63 6.76
C GLU A 37 -12.86 1.97 5.38
N LEU A 38 -13.38 0.75 5.17
CA LEU A 38 -13.34 0.09 3.87
C LEU A 38 -14.21 0.80 2.82
N ILE A 39 -15.36 1.31 3.21
CA ILE A 39 -16.22 2.13 2.33
C ILE A 39 -15.49 3.40 1.91
N LEU A 40 -14.74 4.01 2.83
CA LEU A 40 -13.91 5.16 2.49
C LEU A 40 -12.77 4.81 1.54
N LEU A 41 -12.15 3.63 1.69
CA LEU A 41 -11.19 3.10 0.71
C LEU A 41 -11.81 2.93 -0.68
N GLU A 42 -12.98 2.30 -0.78
CA GLU A 42 -13.74 2.19 -2.03
C GLU A 42 -13.95 3.56 -2.67
N ARG A 43 -14.35 4.55 -1.87
CA ARG A 43 -14.57 5.91 -2.36
C ARG A 43 -13.30 6.53 -2.93
N TYR A 44 -12.16 6.37 -2.26
CA TYR A 44 -10.88 6.86 -2.77
C TYR A 44 -10.47 6.18 -4.08
N ILE A 45 -10.78 4.89 -4.24
CA ILE A 45 -10.51 4.13 -5.47
C ILE A 45 -11.37 4.65 -6.63
N LEU A 46 -12.66 4.92 -6.38
CA LEU A 46 -13.62 5.35 -7.40
C LEU A 46 -13.47 6.84 -7.78
N GLU A 47 -13.38 7.72 -6.79
CA GLU A 47 -13.41 9.17 -7.00
C GLU A 47 -12.00 9.80 -7.14
N GLY A 48 -10.97 9.04 -6.79
CA GLY A 48 -9.61 9.54 -6.62
C GLY A 48 -9.44 10.34 -5.33
N VAL A 49 -8.18 10.50 -4.94
CA VAL A 49 -7.79 11.25 -3.75
C VAL A 49 -7.66 12.73 -4.09
N LYS A 50 -8.25 13.62 -3.27
CA LYS A 50 -8.18 15.07 -3.46
C LYS A 50 -7.52 15.75 -2.26
N GLY A 51 -6.35 16.33 -2.49
CA GLY A 51 -5.60 17.06 -1.47
C GLY A 51 -4.73 16.18 -0.57
N TYR A 52 -3.81 16.83 0.14
CA TYR A 52 -2.74 16.18 0.88
C TYR A 52 -3.24 15.33 2.06
N ALA A 53 -4.15 15.86 2.88
CA ALA A 53 -4.68 15.14 4.04
C ALA A 53 -5.40 13.83 3.62
N SER A 54 -6.18 13.87 2.54
CA SER A 54 -6.81 12.67 1.99
C SER A 54 -5.80 11.68 1.43
N ALA A 55 -4.67 12.14 0.87
CA ALA A 55 -3.61 11.26 0.39
C ALA A 55 -2.90 10.53 1.52
N LEU A 56 -2.60 11.23 2.62
CA LEU A 56 -2.07 10.59 3.82
C LEU A 56 -3.07 9.59 4.40
N HIS A 57 -4.35 9.95 4.47
CA HIS A 57 -5.37 9.06 5.00
C HIS A 57 -5.54 7.80 4.15
N TYR A 58 -5.67 7.97 2.83
CA TYR A 58 -5.72 6.84 1.90
C TYR A 58 -4.47 5.96 2.00
N GLY A 59 -3.28 6.57 2.09
CA GLY A 59 -2.03 5.84 2.28
C GLY A 59 -2.02 5.02 3.56
N SER A 60 -2.47 5.61 4.68
CA SER A 60 -2.59 4.92 5.97
C SER A 60 -3.58 3.75 5.91
N LEU A 61 -4.74 3.95 5.30
CA LEU A 61 -5.76 2.90 5.17
C LEU A 61 -5.28 1.77 4.24
N LYS A 62 -4.65 2.12 3.10
CA LYS A 62 -4.06 1.15 2.17
C LYS A 62 -2.97 0.30 2.84
N GLN A 63 -2.15 0.91 3.71
CA GLN A 63 -1.13 0.16 4.46
C GLN A 63 -1.76 -0.76 5.51
N ARG A 64 -2.76 -0.26 6.24
CA ARG A 64 -3.42 -1.01 7.32
C ARG A 64 -4.26 -2.18 6.80
N TYR A 65 -4.98 -1.98 5.70
CA TYR A 65 -5.95 -2.92 5.12
C TYR A 65 -5.53 -3.34 3.72
N ARG A 66 -4.28 -3.79 3.57
CA ARG A 66 -3.69 -4.06 2.25
C ARG A 66 -4.47 -5.12 1.48
N GLU A 67 -4.83 -6.22 2.13
CA GLU A 67 -5.55 -7.33 1.47
C GLU A 67 -6.96 -6.93 1.06
N GLU A 68 -7.69 -6.20 1.92
CA GLU A 68 -9.01 -5.69 1.60
C GLU A 68 -8.96 -4.64 0.50
N TRP A 69 -7.96 -3.77 0.54
CA TRP A 69 -7.72 -2.79 -0.51
C TRP A 69 -7.49 -3.49 -1.86
N GLU A 70 -6.68 -4.55 -1.91
CA GLU A 70 -6.49 -5.32 -3.15
C GLU A 70 -7.79 -5.94 -3.64
N LYS A 71 -8.60 -6.54 -2.76
CA LYS A 71 -9.91 -7.11 -3.12
C LYS A 71 -10.87 -6.04 -3.66
N ILE A 72 -11.00 -4.92 -2.96
CA ILE A 72 -11.88 -3.82 -3.37
C ILE A 72 -11.41 -3.23 -4.70
N TYR A 73 -10.11 -2.97 -4.87
CA TYR A 73 -9.58 -2.35 -6.08
C TYR A 73 -9.73 -3.28 -7.29
N SER A 74 -9.35 -4.55 -7.14
CA SER A 74 -9.47 -5.55 -8.21
C SER A 74 -10.92 -5.80 -8.63
N GLU A 75 -11.89 -5.72 -7.71
CA GLU A 75 -13.32 -5.79 -8.05
C GLU A 75 -13.80 -4.57 -8.84
N LEU A 76 -13.38 -3.36 -8.44
CA LEU A 76 -13.94 -2.11 -8.95
C LEU A 76 -13.26 -1.60 -10.22
N LYS A 77 -11.96 -1.88 -10.36
CA LYS A 77 -11.11 -1.36 -11.44
C LYS A 77 -10.02 -2.39 -11.78
N PRO A 78 -10.37 -3.55 -12.35
CA PRO A 78 -9.45 -4.67 -12.55
C PRO A 78 -8.25 -4.31 -13.43
N GLU A 79 -8.45 -3.56 -14.52
CA GLU A 79 -7.38 -3.19 -15.44
C GLU A 79 -6.38 -2.22 -14.78
N GLU A 80 -6.88 -1.17 -14.11
CA GLU A 80 -6.03 -0.23 -13.36
C GLU A 80 -5.28 -0.94 -12.21
N PHE A 81 -5.91 -1.94 -11.59
CA PHE A 81 -5.29 -2.73 -10.53
C PHE A 81 -4.14 -3.59 -11.07
N GLU A 82 -4.35 -4.28 -12.20
CA GLU A 82 -3.30 -5.10 -12.82
C GLU A 82 -2.08 -4.26 -13.21
N GLU A 83 -2.30 -3.11 -13.85
CA GLU A 83 -1.23 -2.17 -14.20
C GLU A 83 -0.49 -1.66 -12.96
N LEU A 84 -1.22 -1.31 -11.90
CA LEU A 84 -0.65 -0.86 -10.64
C LEU A 84 0.22 -1.94 -10.00
N MET A 85 -0.27 -3.18 -9.93
CA MET A 85 0.46 -4.30 -9.33
C MET A 85 1.73 -4.63 -10.11
N LYS A 86 1.67 -4.60 -11.45
CA LYS A 86 2.83 -4.74 -12.31
C LYS A 86 3.88 -3.65 -12.03
N ARG A 87 3.44 -2.40 -11.91
CA ARG A 87 4.34 -1.27 -11.59
C ARG A 87 4.96 -1.40 -10.19
N GLU A 88 4.19 -1.81 -9.19
CA GLU A 88 4.71 -2.07 -7.84
C GLU A 88 5.74 -3.21 -7.84
N GLU A 89 5.53 -4.25 -8.63
CA GLU A 89 6.49 -5.35 -8.78
C GLU A 89 7.79 -4.92 -9.48
N GLU A 90 7.68 -4.17 -10.57
CA GLU A 90 8.84 -3.62 -11.31
C GLU A 90 9.66 -2.68 -10.42
N GLU A 91 9.01 -1.80 -9.65
CA GLU A 91 9.67 -0.93 -8.68
C GLU A 91 10.41 -1.75 -7.61
N ARG A 92 9.78 -2.81 -7.10
CA ARG A 92 10.40 -3.70 -6.11
C ARG A 92 11.64 -4.40 -6.68
N LYS A 93 11.56 -4.87 -7.93
CA LYS A 93 12.71 -5.48 -8.63
C LYS A 93 13.84 -4.47 -8.82
N ARG A 94 13.52 -3.24 -9.22
CA ARG A 94 14.50 -2.16 -9.39
C ARG A 94 15.20 -1.81 -8.08
N LYS A 95 14.46 -1.59 -6.99
CA LYS A 95 15.03 -1.30 -5.67
C LYS A 95 15.92 -2.43 -5.17
N LYS A 96 15.51 -3.69 -5.36
CA LYS A 96 16.32 -4.84 -4.99
C LYS A 96 17.65 -4.86 -5.75
N LEU A 97 17.62 -4.62 -7.07
CA LEU A 97 18.83 -4.55 -7.87
C LEU A 97 19.76 -3.41 -7.42
N GLU A 98 19.20 -2.24 -7.11
CA GLU A 98 19.96 -1.09 -6.60
C GLU A 98 20.61 -1.41 -5.24
N ASP A 99 19.88 -2.03 -4.33
CA ASP A 99 20.39 -2.48 -3.03
C ASP A 99 21.51 -3.52 -3.18
N ASP A 100 21.34 -4.49 -4.08
CA ASP A 100 22.32 -5.54 -4.35
C ASP A 100 23.61 -4.95 -4.94
N LEU A 101 23.50 -3.99 -5.87
CA LEU A 101 24.64 -3.25 -6.44
C LEU A 101 25.36 -2.43 -5.37
N ARG A 102 24.61 -1.71 -4.52
CA ARG A 102 25.18 -0.92 -3.42
C ARG A 102 25.96 -1.81 -2.45
N ARG A 103 25.39 -2.96 -2.05
CA ARG A 103 26.07 -3.92 -1.17
C ARG A 103 27.33 -4.49 -1.82
N ALA A 104 27.28 -4.80 -3.11
CA ALA A 104 28.46 -5.28 -3.83
C ALA A 104 29.59 -4.24 -3.86
N GLU A 105 29.24 -2.96 -4.03
CA GLU A 105 30.21 -1.86 -3.99
C GLU A 105 30.79 -1.66 -2.59
N GLU A 106 29.95 -1.71 -1.55
CA GLU A 106 30.39 -1.65 -0.15
C GLU A 106 31.37 -2.78 0.19
N ILE A 107 31.10 -4.01 -0.27
CA ILE A 107 32.01 -5.14 -0.08
C ILE A 107 33.35 -4.90 -0.76
N LYS A 108 33.35 -4.46 -2.03
CA LYS A 108 34.59 -4.15 -2.77
C LYS A 108 35.41 -3.06 -2.09
N GLU A 109 34.76 -2.02 -1.60
CA GLU A 109 35.41 -0.92 -0.89
C GLU A 109 36.02 -1.41 0.43
N MET A 110 35.30 -2.24 1.18
CA MET A 110 35.81 -2.84 2.41
C MET A 110 37.02 -3.76 2.14
N GLU A 111 36.99 -4.56 1.08
CA GLU A 111 38.13 -5.38 0.66
C GLU A 111 39.33 -4.55 0.22
N ARG A 112 39.11 -3.42 -0.46
CA ARG A 112 40.18 -2.47 -0.81
C ARG A 112 40.82 -1.89 0.45
N ARG A 113 40.01 -1.38 1.38
CA ARG A 113 40.49 -0.81 2.65
C ARG A 113 41.22 -1.84 3.49
N LYS A 114 40.74 -3.10 3.53
CA LYS A 114 41.42 -4.20 4.23
C LYS A 114 42.81 -4.44 3.63
N ARG A 115 42.95 -4.43 2.29
CA ARG A 115 44.26 -4.57 1.64
C ARG A 115 45.21 -3.43 2.00
N GLU A 116 44.75 -2.19 1.87
CA GLU A 116 45.54 -1.00 2.26
C GLU A 116 45.97 -1.04 3.74
N TRP A 117 45.09 -1.51 4.63
CA TRP A 117 45.38 -1.68 6.06
C TRP A 117 46.51 -2.68 6.31
N LEU A 118 46.45 -3.85 5.66
CA LEU A 118 47.48 -4.88 5.78
C LEU A 118 48.83 -4.42 5.17
N GLU A 119 48.81 -3.70 4.05
CA GLU A 119 50.03 -3.13 3.43
C GLU A 119 50.76 -2.15 4.35
N MET A 120 50.02 -1.41 5.18
CA MET A 120 50.58 -0.50 6.18
C MET A 120 51.09 -1.23 7.45
N GLY A 121 51.05 -2.55 7.50
CA GLY A 121 51.44 -3.37 8.65
C GLY A 121 50.34 -3.53 9.71
N GLY A 122 49.09 -3.20 9.37
CA GLY A 122 47.92 -3.51 10.19
C GLY A 122 47.71 -5.02 10.31
N LEU A 123 47.10 -5.45 11.42
CA LEU A 123 46.75 -6.85 11.66
C LEU A 123 45.31 -7.14 11.18
N GLU A 124 45.04 -8.41 10.89
CA GLU A 124 43.73 -8.93 10.45
C GLU A 124 42.71 -9.01 11.59
#